data_AF-A0A969H4Z5-F1
#
_entry.id   AF-A0A969H4Z5-F1
#
_cell.length_a   1.000
_cell.length_b   1.000
_cell.length_c   1.000
_cell.angle_alpha   90.00
_cell.angle_beta   90.00
_cell.angle_gamma   90.00
#
_symmetry.space_group_name_H-M   'P 1'
#
loop_
_entity.id
_entity.type
_entity.pdbx_description
1 polymer ?
#
loop_
_entity_poly.entity_id
_entity_poly.type
_entity_poly.pdbx_seq_one_letter_code
_entity_poly.pdbx_strand_id
1 'polypeptide(L)' 'MNSTKADLRSEVRQLADAAFRQKLISGHGDGEYSNKYQIIFQGRPRHYELEYARDFLRDRLVRNSLEHLLEKQC' A
#
# COMPACT_ATOMS: atom_id res chain seq x y z
N MET A 1 25.14 1.30 -2.15
CA MET A 1 24.02 0.66 -1.39
C MET A 1 22.74 1.50 -1.45
N ASN A 2 22.29 1.92 -2.65
CA ASN A 2 21.02 2.67 -2.80
C ASN A 2 19.93 1.86 -3.53
N SER A 3 20.29 0.74 -4.15
CA SER A 3 19.37 -0.10 -4.93
C SER A 3 18.26 -0.67 -4.04
N THR A 4 18.59 -1.21 -2.86
CA THR A 4 17.62 -1.87 -1.97
C THR A 4 16.46 -0.96 -1.52
N LYS A 5 16.73 0.32 -1.25
CA LYS A 5 15.67 1.27 -0.85
C LYS A 5 14.83 1.72 -2.04
N ALA A 6 15.45 1.88 -3.21
CA ALA A 6 14.73 2.19 -4.45
C ALA A 6 13.83 1.04 -4.89
N ASP A 7 14.31 -0.20 -4.75
CA ASP A 7 13.57 -1.42 -5.05
C ASP A 7 12.35 -1.55 -4.12
N LEU A 8 12.55 -1.37 -2.81
CA LEU A 8 11.47 -1.39 -1.83
C LEU A 8 10.44 -0.29 -2.10
N ARG A 9 10.88 0.92 -2.48
CA ARG A 9 9.96 2.02 -2.81
C ARG A 9 9.14 1.73 -4.06
N SER A 10 9.75 1.12 -5.07
CA SER A 10 9.05 0.67 -6.27
C SER A 10 7.98 -0.36 -5.92
N GLU A 11 8.31 -1.31 -5.06
CA GLU A 11 7.37 -2.31 -4.56
C GLU A 11 6.18 -1.67 -3.83
N VAL A 12 6.45 -0.77 -2.88
CA VAL A 12 5.41 -0.05 -2.14
C VAL A 12 4.50 0.73 -3.09
N ARG A 13 5.05 1.39 -4.12
CA ARG A 13 4.27 2.11 -5.12
C ARG A 13 3.33 1.17 -5.88
N GLN A 14 3.82 0.03 -6.35
CA GLN A 14 2.99 -0.95 -7.08
C GLN A 14 1.83 -1.49 -6.24
N LEU A 15 2.11 -1.78 -4.96
CA LEU A 15 1.08 -2.21 -4.01
C LEU A 15 0.04 -1.11 -3.75
N ALA A 16 0.51 0.14 -3.62
CA ALA A 16 -0.36 1.29 -3.37
C ALA A 16 -1.27 1.56 -4.58
N ASP A 17 -0.73 1.49 -5.79
CA ASP A 17 -1.49 1.60 -7.04
C ASP A 17 -2.58 0.52 -7.12
N ALA A 18 -2.24 -0.72 -6.75
CA ALA A 18 -3.20 -1.82 -6.72
C ALA A 18 -4.30 -1.59 -5.66
N ALA A 19 -3.94 -1.16 -4.46
CA ALA A 19 -4.88 -0.86 -3.39
C ALA A 19 -5.79 0.32 -3.74
N PHE A 20 -5.26 1.33 -4.44
CA PHE A 20 -6.03 2.49 -4.91
C PHE A 20 -7.04 2.09 -5.99
N ARG A 21 -6.63 1.29 -6.99
CA ARG A 21 -7.54 0.74 -8.01
C ARG A 21 -8.67 -0.09 -7.40
N GLN A 22 -8.39 -0.83 -6.33
CA GLN A 22 -9.37 -1.62 -5.58
C GLN A 22 -10.17 -0.78 -4.56
N LYS A 23 -9.98 0.54 -4.51
CA LYS A 23 -10.65 1.47 -3.57
C LYS A 23 -10.40 1.14 -2.09
N LEU A 24 -9.31 0.42 -1.77
CA LEU A 24 -8.90 0.10 -0.40
C LEU A 24 -8.23 1.27 0.32
N ILE A 25 -7.65 2.19 -0.46
CA ILE A 25 -7.09 3.47 -0.02
C ILE A 25 -7.64 4.59 -0.89
N SER A 26 -7.62 5.82 -0.37
CA SER A 26 -8.14 7.00 -1.07
C SER A 26 -7.09 7.72 -1.92
N GLY A 27 -5.82 7.37 -1.77
CA GLY A 27 -4.70 7.94 -2.52
C GLY A 27 -3.36 7.57 -1.90
N HIS A 28 -2.28 7.83 -2.60
CA HIS A 28 -0.92 7.59 -2.11
C HIS A 28 0.08 8.49 -2.84
N GLY A 29 1.27 8.61 -2.27
CA GLY A 29 2.32 9.46 -2.82
C GLY A 29 3.65 9.25 -2.14
N ASP A 30 4.64 9.94 -2.67
CA ASP A 30 5.98 9.96 -2.09
C ASP A 30 5.96 10.83 -0.81
N GLY A 31 6.45 10.29 0.30
CA GLY A 31 6.61 11.07 1.53
C GLY A 31 7.79 12.05 1.44
N GLU A 32 7.80 13.04 2.34
CA GLU A 32 8.86 14.06 2.45
C GLU A 32 10.27 13.45 2.62
N TYR A 33 10.36 12.25 3.19
CA TYR A 33 11.60 11.54 3.42
C TYR A 33 11.76 10.32 2.48
N SER A 34 13.00 10.04 2.08
CA SER A 34 13.32 8.96 1.13
C SER A 34 12.97 7.55 1.63
N ASN A 35 12.87 7.36 2.95
CA ASN A 35 12.44 6.13 3.62
C ASN A 35 10.95 6.11 3.99
N LYS A 36 10.19 7.16 3.66
CA LYS A 36 8.76 7.25 3.96
C LYS A 36 7.91 7.25 2.70
N TYR A 37 6.70 6.75 2.85
CA TYR A 37 5.65 6.73 1.84
C TYR A 37 4.35 7.26 2.42
N GLN A 38 3.63 8.05 1.63
CA GLN A 38 2.35 8.61 2.03
C GLN A 38 1.22 7.72 1.54
N ILE A 39 0.30 7.36 2.44
CA ILE A 39 -0.93 6.63 2.13
C ILE A 39 -2.09 7.40 2.72
N ILE A 40 -3.11 7.70 1.91
CA ILE A 40 -4.34 8.33 2.35
C ILE A 40 -5.36 7.21 2.61
N PHE A 41 -5.67 7.01 3.88
CA PHE A 41 -6.60 5.97 4.32
C PHE A 41 -7.62 6.57 5.29
N GLN A 42 -8.91 6.23 5.12
CA GLN A 42 -10.02 6.82 5.87
C GLN A 42 -10.04 8.36 5.79
N GLY A 43 -9.72 8.91 4.62
CA GLY A 43 -9.68 10.36 4.39
C GLY A 43 -8.53 11.09 5.08
N ARG A 44 -7.59 10.39 5.73
CA ARG A 44 -6.44 11.01 6.40
C ARG A 44 -5.13 10.59 5.75
N PRO A 45 -4.25 11.55 5.39
CA PRO A 45 -2.90 11.23 4.95
C PRO A 45 -2.08 10.71 6.13
N ARG A 46 -1.38 9.59 5.91
CA ARG A 46 -0.47 8.99 6.88
C ARG A 46 0.87 8.71 6.20
N HIS A 47 1.95 8.98 6.91
CA HIS A 47 3.30 8.71 6.43
C HIS A 47 3.84 7.49 7.18
N TYR A 48 4.19 6.46 6.42
CA TYR A 48 4.74 5.22 6.96
C TYR A 48 6.16 5.03 6.45
N GLU A 49 7.00 4.37 7.26
CA GLU A 49 8.26 3.82 6.78
C GLU A 49 7.98 2.81 5.65
N LEU A 50 8.87 2.72 4.66
CA LEU A 50 8.66 1.90 3.45
C LEU A 50 8.30 0.43 3.77
N GLU A 51 8.99 -0.16 4.74
CA GLU A 51 8.75 -1.55 5.16
C GLU A 51 7.34 -1.73 5.73
N TYR A 52 6.94 -0.81 6.62
CA TYR A 52 5.60 -0.81 7.20
C TYR A 52 4.53 -0.53 6.14
N ALA A 53 4.79 0.39 5.22
CA ALA A 53 3.87 0.71 4.12
C ALA A 53 3.62 -0.51 3.24
N ARG A 54 4.67 -1.26 2.90
CA ARG A 54 4.58 -2.51 2.12
C ARG A 54 3.68 -3.52 2.84
N ASP A 55 3.95 -3.77 4.11
CA ASP A 55 3.24 -4.79 4.88
C ASP A 55 1.77 -4.39 5.10
N PHE A 56 1.51 -3.12 5.39
CA PHE A 56 0.16 -2.56 5.48
C PHE A 56 -0.65 -2.75 4.18
N LEU A 57 -0.04 -2.45 3.03
CA LEU A 57 -0.71 -2.57 1.73
C LEU A 57 -0.94 -4.03 1.32
N ARG A 58 0.04 -4.92 1.56
CA ARG A 58 -0.11 -6.36 1.31
C ARG A 58 -1.26 -6.94 2.13
N ASP A 59 -1.30 -6.64 3.43
CA ASP A 59 -2.35 -7.12 4.32
C ASP A 59 -3.75 -6.64 3.88
N ARG A 60 -3.86 -5.41 3.37
CA ARG A 60 -5.12 -4.91 2.78
C ARG A 60 -5.52 -5.66 1.52
N LEU A 61 -4.59 -5.88 0.60
CA LEU A 61 -4.85 -6.58 -0.66
C LEU A 61 -5.23 -8.05 -0.45
N VAL A 62 -4.55 -8.73 0.47
CA VAL A 62 -4.83 -10.13 0.82
C VAL A 62 -6.22 -10.26 1.43
N ARG A 63 -6.57 -9.39 2.40
CA ARG A 63 -7.91 -9.41 3.01
C ARG A 63 -9.02 -9.17 1.99
N ASN A 64 -8.86 -8.19 1.10
CA ASN A 64 -9.84 -7.95 0.04
C ASN A 64 -9.99 -9.15 -0.91
N SER A 65 -8.89 -9.85 -1.22
CA SER A 65 -8.92 -11.04 -2.07
C SER A 65 -9.65 -12.21 -1.41
N LEU A 66 -9.47 -12.38 -0.09
CA LEU A 66 -10.17 -13.39 0.71
C LEU A 66 -11.66 -13.09 0.86
N GLU A 67 -12.04 -11.83 1.10
CA GLU A 67 -13.44 -11.41 1.14
C GLU A 67 -14.15 -11.75 -0.18
N HIS A 68 -13.50 -11.46 -1.31
CA HIS A 68 -14.06 -11.75 -2.64
C HIS A 68 -14.18 -13.25 -2.97
N LEU A 69 -13.42 -14.13 -2.30
CA LEU A 69 -13.52 -15.58 -2.45
C LEU A 69 -14.65 -16.15 -1.57
N LEU A 70 -14.88 -15.58 -0.39
CA LEU A 70 -15.96 -15.99 0.51
C LEU A 70 -17.33 -15.57 -0.01
N GLU A 71 -17.44 -14.39 -0.65
CA GLU A 71 -18.70 -13.91 -1.25
C GLU A 71 -19.15 -14.74 -2.46
N LYS A 72 -18.23 -15.46 -3.13
CA LYS A 72 -18.54 -16.30 -4.29
C LYS A 72 -18.99 -17.72 -3.95
N GLN A 73 -19.15 -18.02 -2.66
CA GLN A 73 -19.65 -19.32 -2.17
C GLN A 73 -21.15 -19.33 -1.79
N CYS A 74 -21.87 -18.22 -1.99
CA CYS A 74 -23.33 -18.16 -1.83
C CYS A 74 -24.06 -18.03 -3.17
#